data_AF-A0A5B8U8Y8-F1
#
_entry.id   AF-A0A5B8U8Y8-F1
#
_cell.length_a   1.000
_cell.length_b   1.000
_cell.length_c   1.000
_cell.angle_alpha   90.00
_cell.angle_beta   90.00
_cell.angle_gamma   90.00
#
_symmetry.space_group_name_H-M   'P 1'
#
loop_
_entity.id
_entity.type
_entity.pdbx_description
1 polymer ?
#
loop_
_entity_poly.entity_id
_entity_poly.type
_entity_poly.pdbx_seq_one_letter_code
_entity_poly.pdbx_strand_id
1 'polypeptide(L)'
;MPDRLWFTGSDEANALIATDPMALLVGFALDQQQTVQKAFSGPLVLRERLGAVDARTLAEADLDPVFRGPPAVHRYPGAMAKRVHALAVHVCERYDGDAARIWRDAPDADALRANLLALPGFGAMTSISLAAVLAKHFGVDAAWPLVPPHPTLGDVDSAQALTEYQAAKRLHKKEWAKARATS
;
A
#
# COMPACT_ATOMS: atom_id res chain seq x y z
N MET A 1 0.62 14.39 -9.69
CA MET A 1 1.05 13.12 -9.10
C MET A 1 2.53 13.21 -8.81
N PRO A 2 3.03 12.57 -7.73
CA PRO A 2 4.45 12.60 -7.41
C PRO A 2 5.22 11.73 -8.41
N ASP A 3 6.48 12.05 -8.67
CA ASP A 3 7.35 11.21 -9.51
C ASP A 3 7.92 10.02 -8.73
N ARG A 4 7.97 10.10 -7.39
CA ARG A 4 8.49 9.08 -6.46
C ARG A 4 7.72 9.07 -5.15
N LEU A 5 7.51 7.88 -4.58
CA LEU A 5 7.22 7.69 -3.16
C LEU A 5 8.42 6.98 -2.52
N TRP A 6 9.02 7.58 -1.50
CA TRP A 6 10.32 7.15 -0.96
C TRP A 6 10.20 6.00 0.05
N PHE A 7 9.41 4.98 -0.28
CA PHE A 7 9.06 3.89 0.64
C PHE A 7 10.06 2.73 0.57
N THR A 8 10.91 2.70 -0.45
CA THR A 8 11.91 1.66 -0.68
C THR A 8 13.28 2.25 -0.98
N GLY A 9 14.31 1.39 -1.00
CA GLY A 9 15.65 1.76 -1.49
C GLY A 9 15.81 1.65 -3.02
N SER A 10 14.79 1.22 -3.76
CA SER A 10 14.82 1.12 -5.22
C SER A 10 14.11 2.32 -5.83
N ASP A 11 14.82 3.11 -6.64
CA ASP A 11 14.24 4.24 -7.35
C ASP A 11 13.13 3.80 -8.31
N GLU A 12 13.31 2.67 -8.98
CA GLU A 12 12.32 2.11 -9.90
C GLU A 12 11.03 1.68 -9.18
N ALA A 13 11.16 1.03 -8.01
CA ALA A 13 9.99 0.67 -7.22
C ALA A 13 9.27 1.91 -6.71
N ASN A 14 10.02 2.92 -6.25
CA ASN A 14 9.48 4.20 -5.78
C ASN A 14 8.77 4.97 -6.89
N ALA A 15 9.26 4.91 -8.13
CA ALA A 15 8.61 5.49 -9.31
C ALA A 15 7.32 4.75 -9.67
N LEU A 16 7.37 3.42 -9.66
CA LEU A 16 6.24 2.57 -10.00
C LEU A 16 5.05 2.85 -9.06
N ILE A 17 5.24 2.78 -7.75
CA ILE A 17 4.15 3.01 -6.79
C ILE A 17 3.65 4.47 -6.75
N ALA A 18 4.42 5.42 -7.30
CA ALA A 18 4.02 6.82 -7.42
C ALA A 18 3.13 7.08 -8.65
N THR A 19 3.32 6.28 -9.71
CA THR A 19 2.70 6.50 -11.02
C THR A 19 1.66 5.46 -11.41
N ASP A 20 1.67 4.29 -10.78
CA ASP A 20 0.71 3.20 -11.01
C ASP A 20 -0.19 3.01 -9.76
N PRO A 21 -1.48 3.40 -9.85
CA PRO A 21 -2.47 3.22 -8.79
C PRO A 21 -2.60 1.77 -8.29
N MET A 22 -2.54 0.78 -9.18
CA MET A 22 -2.66 -0.63 -8.78
C MET A 22 -1.42 -1.08 -8.03
N ALA A 23 -0.23 -0.67 -8.48
CA ALA A 23 1.02 -0.94 -7.77
C ALA A 23 1.01 -0.38 -6.35
N LEU A 24 0.48 0.84 -6.15
CA LEU A 24 0.33 1.44 -4.82
C LEU A 24 -0.57 0.59 -3.91
N LEU A 25 -1.73 0.16 -4.40
CA LEU A 25 -2.66 -0.69 -3.64
C LEU A 25 -2.05 -2.05 -3.29
N VAL A 26 -1.32 -2.66 -4.22
CA VAL A 26 -0.59 -3.92 -3.98
C VAL A 26 0.46 -3.73 -2.88
N GLY A 27 1.24 -2.63 -2.93
CA GLY A 27 2.20 -2.31 -1.87
C GLY A 27 1.56 -2.27 -0.49
N PHE A 28 0.41 -1.61 -0.34
CA PHE A 28 -0.35 -1.57 0.91
C PHE A 28 -0.93 -2.93 1.32
N ALA A 29 -1.41 -3.74 0.37
CA ALA A 29 -1.90 -5.08 0.66
C ALA A 29 -0.80 -6.01 1.21
N LEU A 30 0.44 -5.76 0.79
CA LEU A 30 1.63 -6.48 1.22
C LEU A 30 2.28 -5.88 2.48
N ASP A 31 1.91 -4.67 2.92
CA ASP A 31 2.47 -4.00 4.11
C ASP A 31 1.86 -4.54 5.41
N GLN A 32 1.99 -5.84 5.59
CA GLN A 32 1.63 -6.52 6.82
C GLN A 32 2.72 -7.50 7.15
N GLN A 33 3.17 -7.50 8.40
CA GLN A 33 4.08 -8.54 8.86
C GLN A 33 5.42 -8.62 8.08
N GLN A 34 5.82 -7.55 7.41
CA GLN A 34 7.15 -7.36 6.82
C GLN A 34 7.55 -5.88 6.89
N THR A 35 8.73 -5.52 6.34
CA THR A 35 9.14 -4.12 6.30
C THR A 35 8.40 -3.38 5.19
N VAL A 36 8.20 -2.07 5.38
CA VAL A 36 7.64 -1.17 4.35
C VAL A 36 8.42 -1.32 3.05
N GLN A 37 9.75 -1.31 3.12
CA GLN A 37 10.61 -1.46 1.94
C GLN A 37 10.30 -2.75 1.17
N LYS A 38 10.19 -3.90 1.85
CA LYS A 38 9.93 -5.18 1.19
C LYS A 38 8.52 -5.23 0.60
N ALA A 39 7.54 -4.64 1.30
CA ALA A 39 6.16 -4.56 0.82
C ALA A 39 6.03 -3.73 -0.46
N PHE A 40 6.58 -2.53 -0.45
CA PHE A 40 6.47 -1.60 -1.58
C PHE A 40 7.45 -1.89 -2.73
N SER A 41 8.45 -2.77 -2.54
CA SER A 41 9.18 -3.38 -3.66
C SER A 41 8.43 -4.55 -4.31
N GLY A 42 7.41 -5.12 -3.64
CA GLY A 42 6.62 -6.24 -4.15
C GLY A 42 5.97 -6.01 -5.52
N PRO A 43 5.31 -4.86 -5.77
CA PRO A 43 4.71 -4.56 -7.08
C PRO A 43 5.70 -4.63 -8.24
N LEU A 44 6.94 -4.16 -8.06
CA LEU A 44 7.98 -4.23 -9.09
C LEU A 44 8.33 -5.69 -9.41
N VAL A 45 8.52 -6.52 -8.37
CA VAL A 45 8.80 -7.96 -8.55
C VAL A 45 7.66 -8.67 -9.28
N LEU A 46 6.40 -8.31 -8.99
CA LEU A 46 5.25 -8.87 -9.71
C LEU A 46 5.24 -8.44 -11.17
N ARG A 47 5.51 -7.15 -11.44
CA ARG A 47 5.63 -6.61 -12.80
C ARG A 47 6.73 -7.33 -13.60
N GLU A 48 7.89 -7.57 -13.00
CA GLU A 48 8.99 -8.30 -13.65
C GLU A 48 8.62 -9.75 -14.00
N ARG A 49 7.85 -10.42 -13.13
CA ARG A 49 7.46 -11.82 -13.32
C ARG A 49 6.29 -12.00 -14.28
N LEU A 50 5.38 -11.05 -14.33
CA LEU A 50 4.13 -11.12 -15.10
C LEU A 50 4.14 -10.25 -16.36
N GLY A 51 5.11 -9.34 -16.50
CA GLY A 51 5.16 -8.31 -17.54
C GLY A 51 4.36 -7.05 -17.21
N ALA A 52 3.34 -7.14 -16.34
CA ALA A 52 2.51 -6.03 -15.89
C ALA A 52 2.00 -6.25 -14.46
N VAL A 53 1.47 -5.19 -13.83
CA VAL A 53 0.90 -5.22 -12.47
C VAL A 53 -0.48 -4.53 -12.41
N ASP A 54 -1.14 -4.39 -13.56
CA ASP A 54 -2.51 -3.89 -13.64
C ASP A 54 -3.52 -4.91 -13.08
N ALA A 55 -4.73 -4.43 -12.79
CA ALA A 55 -5.77 -5.23 -12.14
C ALA A 55 -6.17 -6.47 -12.98
N ARG A 56 -6.19 -6.38 -14.30
CA ARG A 56 -6.58 -7.51 -15.15
C ARG A 56 -5.50 -8.58 -15.14
N THR A 57 -4.24 -8.20 -15.37
CA THR A 57 -3.09 -9.11 -15.29
C THR A 57 -3.06 -9.87 -13.96
N LEU A 58 -3.28 -9.17 -12.84
CA LEU A 58 -3.27 -9.79 -11.52
C LEU A 58 -4.50 -10.66 -11.22
N ALA A 59 -5.66 -10.35 -11.81
CA ALA A 59 -6.89 -11.12 -11.64
C ALA A 59 -6.92 -12.40 -12.51
N GLU A 60 -6.22 -12.42 -13.65
CA GLU A 60 -6.21 -13.54 -14.58
C GLU A 60 -5.06 -14.54 -14.33
N ALA A 61 -3.98 -14.09 -13.69
CA ALA A 61 -2.80 -14.92 -13.43
C ALA A 61 -2.96 -15.86 -12.22
N ASP A 62 -2.33 -17.05 -12.27
CA ASP A 62 -2.10 -17.88 -11.08
C ASP A 62 -0.97 -17.28 -10.22
N LEU A 63 -1.35 -16.52 -9.20
CA LEU A 63 -0.40 -15.77 -8.37
C LEU A 63 0.35 -16.63 -7.33
N ASP A 64 -0.12 -17.83 -6.97
CA ASP A 64 0.56 -18.64 -5.94
C ASP A 64 2.01 -19.02 -6.32
N PRO A 65 2.29 -19.60 -7.50
CA PRO A 65 3.67 -19.86 -7.93
C PRO A 65 4.47 -18.57 -8.14
N VAL A 66 3.83 -17.51 -8.64
CA VAL A 66 4.47 -16.21 -8.85
C VAL A 66 4.97 -15.62 -7.54
N PHE A 67 4.20 -15.71 -6.46
CA PHE A 67 4.61 -15.22 -5.14
C PHE A 67 5.71 -16.07 -4.48
N ARG A 68 5.74 -17.37 -4.78
CA ARG A 68 6.74 -18.32 -4.22
C ARG A 68 8.08 -18.29 -4.94
N GLY A 69 8.13 -17.83 -6.19
CA GLY A 69 9.37 -17.75 -6.96
C GLY A 69 10.48 -17.03 -6.19
N PRO A 70 11.74 -17.48 -6.26
CA PRO A 70 12.84 -16.92 -5.46
C PRO A 70 13.29 -15.53 -5.96
N PRO A 71 13.62 -14.59 -5.05
CA PRO A 71 13.22 -14.61 -3.64
C PRO A 71 11.70 -14.43 -3.53
N ALA A 72 11.08 -15.09 -2.54
CA ALA A 72 9.65 -14.97 -2.34
C ALA A 72 9.22 -13.51 -2.16
N VAL A 73 8.04 -13.17 -2.69
CA VAL A 73 7.48 -11.81 -2.61
C VAL A 73 7.13 -11.47 -1.16
N HIS A 74 6.61 -12.46 -0.41
CA HIS A 74 6.23 -12.33 0.99
C HIS A 74 6.63 -13.58 1.78
N ARG A 75 6.78 -13.45 3.10
CA ARG A 75 6.98 -14.60 4.02
C ARG A 75 5.77 -15.54 4.15
N TYR A 76 4.63 -15.14 3.59
CA TYR A 76 3.36 -15.89 3.56
C TYR A 76 2.82 -15.88 2.13
N PRO A 77 3.55 -16.48 1.17
CA PRO A 77 3.35 -16.24 -0.25
C PRO A 77 1.94 -16.61 -0.72
N GLY A 78 1.43 -17.79 -0.37
CA GLY A 78 0.09 -18.22 -0.81
C GLY A 78 -1.06 -17.39 -0.22
N ALA A 79 -0.94 -16.92 1.02
CA ALA A 79 -1.95 -16.06 1.63
C ALA A 79 -1.97 -14.67 0.98
N MET A 80 -0.80 -14.12 0.67
CA MET A 80 -0.69 -12.81 0.01
C MET A 80 -1.05 -12.87 -1.47
N ALA A 81 -0.74 -13.96 -2.17
CA ALA A 81 -1.20 -14.21 -3.54
C ALA A 81 -2.73 -14.15 -3.62
N LYS A 82 -3.44 -14.89 -2.75
CA LYS A 82 -4.91 -14.85 -2.66
C LYS A 82 -5.45 -13.46 -2.37
N ARG A 83 -4.79 -12.70 -1.49
CA ARG A 83 -5.19 -11.33 -1.14
C ARG A 83 -5.04 -10.38 -2.32
N VAL A 84 -3.90 -10.41 -3.00
CA VAL A 84 -3.64 -9.55 -4.17
C VAL A 84 -4.58 -9.91 -5.33
N HIS A 85 -4.82 -11.20 -5.56
CA HIS A 85 -5.82 -11.64 -6.54
C HIS A 85 -7.22 -11.10 -6.19
N ALA A 86 -7.68 -11.27 -4.94
CA ALA A 86 -9.00 -10.77 -4.53
C ALA A 86 -9.12 -9.24 -4.67
N LEU A 87 -8.05 -8.51 -4.34
CA LEU A 87 -7.97 -7.06 -4.56
C LEU A 87 -8.08 -6.71 -6.04
N ALA A 88 -7.34 -7.39 -6.91
CA ALA A 88 -7.36 -7.17 -8.36
C ALA A 88 -8.74 -7.45 -8.96
N VAL A 89 -9.38 -8.57 -8.59
CA VAL A 89 -10.75 -8.89 -8.99
C VAL A 89 -11.72 -7.79 -8.56
N HIS A 90 -11.64 -7.33 -7.31
CA HIS A 90 -12.49 -6.23 -6.83
C HIS A 90 -12.31 -4.94 -7.65
N VAL A 91 -11.07 -4.60 -8.03
CA VAL A 91 -10.78 -3.44 -8.87
C VAL A 91 -11.37 -3.62 -10.28
N CYS A 92 -11.22 -4.80 -10.88
CA CYS A 92 -11.86 -5.12 -12.17
C CYS A 92 -13.39 -4.98 -12.10
N GLU A 93 -14.04 -5.57 -11.10
CA GLU A 93 -15.50 -5.61 -11.00
C GLU A 93 -16.14 -4.27 -10.63
N ARG A 94 -15.53 -3.51 -9.72
CA ARG A 94 -16.12 -2.28 -9.16
C ARG A 94 -15.64 -1.01 -9.83
N TYR A 95 -14.46 -1.05 -10.42
CA TYR A 95 -13.77 0.12 -10.97
C TYR A 95 -13.29 -0.09 -12.42
N ASP A 96 -13.78 -1.12 -13.10
CA ASP A 96 -13.46 -1.43 -14.50
C ASP A 96 -11.95 -1.56 -14.77
N GLY A 97 -11.22 -2.06 -13.77
CA GLY A 97 -9.77 -2.25 -13.82
C GLY A 97 -8.95 -0.99 -13.53
N ASP A 98 -9.57 0.18 -13.39
CA ASP A 98 -8.89 1.43 -13.06
C ASP A 98 -8.89 1.69 -11.54
N ALA A 99 -7.80 1.31 -10.89
CA ALA A 99 -7.60 1.52 -9.46
C ALA A 99 -7.67 3.00 -9.03
N ALA A 100 -7.36 3.98 -9.89
CA ALA A 100 -7.45 5.38 -9.50
C ALA A 100 -8.89 5.86 -9.30
N ARG A 101 -9.90 5.17 -9.85
CA ARG A 101 -11.32 5.49 -9.64
C ARG A 101 -11.74 5.38 -8.17
N ILE A 102 -11.05 4.55 -7.38
CA ILE A 102 -11.31 4.39 -5.94
C ILE A 102 -11.34 5.74 -5.22
N TRP A 103 -10.43 6.64 -5.59
CA TRP A 103 -10.38 7.99 -5.02
C TRP A 103 -10.80 9.10 -5.97
N ARG A 104 -10.65 8.92 -7.28
CA ARG A 104 -11.06 9.92 -8.27
C ARG A 104 -12.58 10.08 -8.35
N ASP A 105 -13.33 9.00 -8.19
CA ASP A 105 -14.79 9.01 -8.30
C ASP A 105 -15.47 9.23 -6.94
N ALA A 106 -14.71 9.34 -5.85
CA ALA A 106 -15.25 9.60 -4.52
C ALA A 106 -15.64 11.08 -4.38
N PRO A 107 -16.93 11.42 -4.16
CA PRO A 107 -17.37 12.81 -4.08
C PRO A 107 -16.95 13.51 -2.78
N ASP A 108 -16.68 12.74 -1.72
CA ASP A 108 -16.35 13.24 -0.40
C ASP A 108 -15.51 12.23 0.41
N ALA A 109 -15.12 12.65 1.61
CA ALA A 109 -14.29 11.85 2.50
C ALA A 109 -14.97 10.56 2.98
N ASP A 110 -16.29 10.55 3.16
CA ASP A 110 -16.99 9.38 3.66
C ASP A 110 -17.16 8.32 2.57
N ALA A 111 -17.44 8.73 1.33
CA ALA A 111 -17.39 7.88 0.17
C ALA A 111 -15.98 7.31 -0.06
N LEU A 112 -14.93 8.14 0.03
CA LEU A 112 -13.55 7.67 -0.09
C LEU A 112 -13.21 6.65 1.02
N ARG A 113 -13.57 6.94 2.27
CA ARG A 113 -13.37 6.03 3.40
C ARG A 113 -14.07 4.69 3.17
N ALA A 114 -15.32 4.72 2.69
CA ALA A 114 -16.07 3.52 2.37
C ALA A 114 -15.40 2.70 1.25
N ASN A 115 -14.96 3.37 0.17
CA ASN A 115 -14.25 2.73 -0.93
C ASN A 115 -12.95 2.04 -0.45
N LEU A 116 -12.14 2.73 0.37
CA LEU A 116 -10.88 2.18 0.89
C LEU A 116 -11.11 1.00 1.83
N LEU A 117 -12.11 1.07 2.71
CA LEU A 117 -12.47 -0.01 3.63
C LEU A 117 -13.09 -1.23 2.93
N ALA A 118 -13.68 -1.04 1.75
CA ALA A 118 -14.25 -2.12 0.95
C ALA A 118 -13.18 -2.94 0.20
N LEU A 119 -11.94 -2.43 0.09
CA LEU A 119 -10.86 -3.14 -0.61
C LEU A 119 -10.48 -4.43 0.13
N PRO A 120 -10.46 -5.59 -0.55
CA PRO A 120 -10.08 -6.85 0.07
C PRO A 120 -8.73 -6.78 0.77
N GLY A 121 -8.74 -7.06 2.08
CA GLY A 121 -7.54 -7.07 2.91
C GLY A 121 -7.12 -5.70 3.47
N PHE A 122 -7.88 -4.64 3.21
CA PHE A 122 -7.66 -3.33 3.84
C PHE A 122 -8.45 -3.25 5.15
N GLY A 123 -7.79 -2.75 6.19
CA GLY A 123 -8.42 -2.42 7.47
C GLY A 123 -8.33 -0.92 7.75
N ALA A 124 -8.85 -0.49 8.90
CA ALA A 124 -8.86 0.92 9.29
C ALA A 124 -7.47 1.57 9.24
N MET A 125 -6.44 0.92 9.80
CA MET A 125 -5.07 1.46 9.80
C MET A 125 -4.46 1.58 8.40
N THR A 126 -4.63 0.58 7.54
CA THR A 126 -4.16 0.63 6.15
C THR A 126 -4.87 1.74 5.38
N SER A 127 -6.19 1.85 5.58
CA SER A 127 -7.03 2.85 4.90
C SER A 127 -6.65 4.28 5.27
N ILE A 128 -6.45 4.58 6.56
CA ILE A 128 -6.00 5.93 6.97
C ILE A 128 -4.57 6.23 6.51
N SER A 129 -3.69 5.22 6.43
CA SER A 129 -2.33 5.42 5.92
C SER A 129 -2.31 5.68 4.42
N LEU A 130 -3.12 4.95 3.64
CA LEU A 130 -3.28 5.22 2.20
C LEU A 130 -3.95 6.58 1.98
N ALA A 131 -4.98 6.93 2.76
CA ALA A 131 -5.61 8.25 2.66
C ALA A 131 -4.61 9.40 2.94
N ALA A 132 -3.72 9.24 3.92
CA ALA A 132 -2.66 10.20 4.15
C ALA A 132 -1.69 10.33 2.97
N VAL A 133 -1.36 9.22 2.30
CA VAL A 133 -0.56 9.25 1.07
C VAL A 133 -1.32 9.98 -0.05
N LEU A 134 -2.60 9.68 -0.24
CA LEU A 134 -3.43 10.32 -1.26
C LEU A 134 -3.57 11.83 -1.03
N ALA A 135 -3.77 12.26 0.21
CA ALA A 135 -3.85 13.68 0.57
C ALA A 135 -2.51 14.40 0.32
N LYS A 136 -1.43 13.89 0.92
CA LYS A 136 -0.15 14.61 1.02
C LYS A 136 0.71 14.50 -0.24
N HIS A 137 0.62 13.40 -0.98
CA HIS A 137 1.44 13.20 -2.19
C HIS A 137 0.64 13.31 -3.49
N PHE A 138 -0.63 12.91 -3.49
CA PHE A 138 -1.47 12.92 -4.70
C PHE A 138 -2.41 14.12 -4.79
N GLY A 139 -2.55 14.93 -3.73
CA GLY A 139 -3.41 16.11 -3.72
C GLY A 139 -4.90 15.77 -3.79
N VAL A 140 -5.31 14.61 -3.26
CA VAL A 140 -6.72 14.19 -3.24
C VAL A 140 -7.44 14.90 -2.09
N ASP A 141 -8.27 15.89 -2.41
CA ASP A 141 -8.93 16.72 -1.40
C ASP A 141 -9.83 15.94 -0.44
N ALA A 142 -10.60 14.99 -0.97
CA ALA A 142 -11.46 14.10 -0.18
C ALA A 142 -10.69 13.27 0.85
N ALA A 143 -9.37 13.12 0.71
CA ALA A 143 -8.55 12.35 1.63
C ALA A 143 -8.11 13.15 2.86
N TRP A 144 -8.07 14.48 2.82
CA TRP A 144 -7.62 15.32 3.95
C TRP A 144 -8.36 15.05 5.27
N PRO A 145 -9.70 14.93 5.30
CA PRO A 145 -10.43 14.63 6.55
C PRO A 145 -10.15 13.23 7.12
N LEU A 146 -9.50 12.36 6.36
CA LEU A 146 -9.16 10.99 6.76
C LEU A 146 -7.75 10.89 7.37
N VAL A 147 -6.94 11.95 7.25
CA VAL A 147 -5.55 11.97 7.74
C VAL A 147 -5.55 11.98 9.27
N PRO A 148 -4.93 10.99 9.92
CA PRO A 148 -4.86 10.97 11.37
C PRO A 148 -3.84 12.00 11.89
N PRO A 149 -3.96 12.42 13.17
CA PRO A 149 -3.02 13.38 13.75
C PRO A 149 -1.64 12.80 14.05
N HIS A 150 -1.48 11.47 14.00
CA HIS A 150 -0.21 10.79 14.23
C HIS A 150 0.52 10.51 12.90
N PRO A 151 1.85 10.38 12.90
CA PRO A 151 2.62 10.10 11.68
C PRO A 151 2.17 8.81 10.96
N THR A 152 2.17 8.85 9.64
CA THR A 152 1.81 7.76 8.71
C THR A 152 2.83 7.67 7.58
N LEU A 153 2.63 6.74 6.62
CA LEU A 153 3.44 6.73 5.40
C LEU A 153 3.22 7.97 4.53
N GLY A 154 2.10 8.69 4.68
CA GLY A 154 1.90 9.97 3.98
C GLY A 154 2.85 11.08 4.45
N ASP A 155 3.59 10.87 5.54
CA ASP A 155 4.61 11.80 6.05
C ASP A 155 6.02 11.48 5.51
N VAL A 156 6.15 10.49 4.62
CA VAL A 156 7.44 10.05 4.07
C VAL A 156 7.64 10.65 2.68
N ASP A 157 8.34 11.79 2.63
CA ASP A 157 8.64 12.54 1.41
C ASP A 157 10.08 12.36 0.89
N SER A 158 10.90 11.60 1.62
CA SER A 158 12.31 11.38 1.33
C SER A 158 12.82 10.09 1.98
N ALA A 159 13.98 9.59 1.52
CA ALA A 159 14.64 8.44 2.14
C ALA A 159 15.03 8.72 3.61
N GLN A 160 15.36 9.98 3.93
CA GLN A 160 15.61 10.41 5.30
C GLN A 160 14.32 10.34 6.14
N ALA A 161 13.22 10.90 5.64
CA ALA A 161 11.92 10.84 6.33
C ALA A 161 11.46 9.39 6.58
N LEU A 162 11.73 8.45 5.67
CA LEU A 162 11.44 7.03 5.91
C LEU A 162 12.24 6.49 7.11
N THR A 163 13.52 6.85 7.20
CA THR A 163 14.40 6.42 8.29
C THR A 163 13.91 6.97 9.64
N GLU A 164 13.52 8.23 9.66
CA GLU A 164 12.98 8.93 10.83
C GLU A 164 11.62 8.35 11.25
N TYR A 165 10.70 8.15 10.30
CA TYR A 165 9.41 7.49 10.52
C TYR A 165 9.59 6.11 11.18
N GLN A 166 10.52 5.30 10.66
CA GLN A 166 10.80 3.97 11.22
C GLN A 166 11.46 4.05 12.60
N ALA A 167 12.31 5.04 12.85
CA ALA A 167 12.91 5.27 14.17
C ALA A 167 11.85 5.64 15.22
N ALA A 168 10.96 6.57 14.89
CA ALA A 168 9.85 6.97 15.75
C ALA A 168 8.92 5.79 16.07
N LYS A 169 8.58 4.97 15.07
CA LYS A 169 7.75 3.78 15.26
C LYS A 169 8.38 2.76 16.22
N ARG A 170 9.71 2.58 16.14
CA ARG A 170 10.48 1.71 17.06
C ARG A 170 10.50 2.28 18.48
N LEU A 171 10.61 3.60 18.64
CA LEU A 171 10.62 4.25 19.94
C LEU A 171 9.26 4.12 20.64
N HIS A 172 8.16 4.49 19.98
CA HIS A 172 6.81 4.37 20.54
C HIS A 172 6.46 2.93 20.92
N LYS A 173 6.85 1.94 20.09
CA LYS A 173 6.65 0.51 20.44
C LYS A 173 7.41 0.13 21.71
N LYS A 174 8.63 0.64 21.92
CA LYS A 174 9.40 0.42 23.16
C LYS A 174 8.73 1.08 24.35
N GLU A 175 8.21 2.29 24.20
CA GLU A 175 7.49 3.00 25.27
C GLU A 175 6.21 2.28 25.68
N TRP A 176 5.40 1.81 24.72
CA TRP A 176 4.19 1.03 25.01
C TRP A 176 4.50 -0.33 25.65
N ALA A 177 5.59 -0.98 25.22
CA ALA A 177 6.05 -2.22 25.87
C ALA A 177 6.50 -1.97 27.32
N LYS A 178 7.19 -0.87 27.59
CA LYS A 178 7.57 -0.45 28.96
C LYS A 178 6.35 -0.13 29.82
N ALA A 179 5.38 0.62 29.30
CA ALA A 179 4.16 0.97 30.00
C ALA A 179 3.34 -0.29 30.39
N ARG A 180 3.24 -1.28 29.48
CA ARG A 180 2.60 -2.59 29.76
C ARG A 180 3.36 -3.48 30.74
N ALA A 181 4.66 -3.27 30.93
CA ALA A 181 5.47 -4.04 31.88
C ALA A 181 5.50 -3.41 33.29
N THR A 182 5.02 -2.17 33.42
CA THR A 182 5.01 -1.39 34.67
C THR A 182 3.58 -1.24 35.24
N SER A 183 2.58 -1.81 34.56
CA SER A 183 1.18 -1.92 35.01
C SER A 183 0.85 -3.38 35.29
#